data_AF-A0A1F5EV13-F1
#
_entry.id   AF-A0A1F5EV13-F1
#
_cell.length_a   1.000
_cell.length_b   1.000
_cell.length_c   1.000
_cell.angle_alpha   90.00
_cell.angle_beta   90.00
_cell.angle_gamma   90.00
#
_symmetry.space_group_name_H-M   'P 1'
#
loop_
_entity.id
_entity.type
_entity.pdbx_description
1 polymer ?
#
loop_
_entity_poly.entity_id
_entity_poly.type
_entity_poly.pdbx_seq_one_letter_code
_entity_poly.pdbx_strand_id
1 'polypeptide(L)'
;MVGVIECSQHTLKTLVEAAKNPAPLLSRDSLSPRTQLVLQVAAEMVFGEAAEKRPEVYHLLSNLIYYANNFFDIGLRAQEQIYENRPSQFFILEKVYHETREQMLKAVSALARKRPETVPLIDSFINDGKRLFKNRHSFDGTNYGEIDSGVTAVLVFGVTGGIHHLERLGISPNQGCTNPEELIKKYHLFMISDLNPASLPTDRQTRLIIGMQAIEMILASLDDQWGQEEDALLGIPNVAKNGGDTGTLIAHYRKIARHCGFSQTVLDSLSALVHTHRLKTASQKNGNPIELFEIQKHPNLGNIYLLREWLMGHNLLSEMLR
;
A
#
# COMPACT_ATOMS: atom_id res chain seq x y z
N MET A 1 -2.83 3.45 2.21
CA MET A 1 -3.41 4.81 2.08
C MET A 1 -3.87 5.14 0.65
N VAL A 2 -3.91 4.17 -0.28
CA VAL A 2 -4.15 4.35 -1.72
C VAL A 2 -5.64 4.42 -2.07
N GLY A 3 -6.55 3.99 -1.21
CA GLY A 3 -7.97 4.12 -1.51
C GLY A 3 -8.58 5.43 -1.00
N VAL A 4 -8.08 6.04 0.09
CA VAL A 4 -8.51 7.40 0.53
C VAL A 4 -8.41 8.40 -0.63
N ILE A 5 -7.45 8.12 -1.51
CA ILE A 5 -7.06 8.81 -2.74
C ILE A 5 -8.13 8.81 -3.81
N GLU A 6 -8.76 7.68 -4.05
CA GLU A 6 -9.78 7.62 -5.09
C GLU A 6 -11.01 8.44 -4.68
N CYS A 7 -11.28 8.56 -3.38
CA CYS A 7 -12.45 9.28 -2.88
C CYS A 7 -12.35 10.79 -2.76
N SER A 8 -11.13 11.33 -2.64
CA SER A 8 -10.89 12.76 -2.75
C SER A 8 -11.16 13.34 -4.14
N GLN A 9 -11.46 12.50 -5.15
CA GLN A 9 -11.83 12.91 -6.52
C GLN A 9 -13.13 13.74 -6.61
N HIS A 10 -13.90 13.91 -5.52
CA HIS A 10 -15.20 14.59 -5.57
C HIS A 10 -15.30 15.91 -4.79
N THR A 11 -14.19 16.52 -4.37
CA THR A 11 -14.23 17.91 -3.90
C THR A 11 -14.07 18.88 -5.08
N LEU A 12 -15.06 19.76 -5.27
CA LEU A 12 -15.34 20.59 -6.47
C LEU A 12 -14.15 21.34 -7.11
N LYS A 13 -13.09 21.62 -6.35
CA LYS A 13 -11.98 22.47 -6.79
C LYS A 13 -11.03 21.76 -7.77
N THR A 14 -10.76 20.47 -7.52
CA THR A 14 -9.82 19.66 -8.33
C THR A 14 -10.43 19.20 -9.66
N LEU A 15 -11.76 19.05 -9.72
CA LEU A 15 -12.51 18.72 -10.93
C LEU A 15 -12.45 19.84 -12.00
N VAL A 16 -12.46 21.10 -11.58
CA VAL A 16 -12.40 22.25 -12.51
C VAL A 16 -11.00 22.40 -13.12
N GLU A 17 -9.95 22.07 -12.39
CA GLU A 17 -8.58 22.08 -12.92
C GLU A 17 -8.27 20.83 -13.76
N ALA A 18 -8.73 19.65 -13.33
CA ALA A 18 -8.58 18.41 -14.09
C ALA A 18 -9.41 18.40 -15.40
N ALA A 19 -10.58 19.05 -15.43
CA ALA A 19 -11.38 19.22 -16.64
C ALA A 19 -10.77 20.20 -17.65
N LYS A 20 -9.87 21.10 -17.20
CA LYS A 20 -9.25 22.13 -18.04
C LYS A 20 -7.98 21.66 -18.76
N ASN A 21 -7.30 20.62 -18.26
CA ASN A 21 -6.14 20.07 -18.97
C ASN A 21 -5.83 18.60 -18.57
N PRO A 22 -6.42 17.59 -19.23
CA PRO A 22 -6.23 16.17 -18.89
C PRO A 22 -4.89 15.57 -19.36
N ALA A 23 -4.08 16.30 -20.12
CA ALA A 23 -2.83 15.82 -20.72
C ALA A 23 -1.75 15.31 -19.73
N PRO A 24 -1.58 15.89 -18.51
CA PRO A 24 -0.59 15.40 -17.55
C PRO A 24 -0.99 14.07 -16.88
N LEU A 25 -2.26 13.65 -16.98
CA LEU A 25 -2.77 12.42 -16.37
C LEU A 25 -2.54 11.17 -17.24
N LEU A 26 -1.99 11.34 -18.45
CA LEU A 26 -1.86 10.29 -19.48
C LEU A 26 -0.41 10.03 -19.92
N SER A 27 0.60 10.56 -19.22
CA SER A 27 2.00 10.27 -19.58
C SER A 27 2.43 8.88 -19.11
N ARG A 28 2.99 8.11 -20.07
CA ARG A 28 3.36 6.69 -19.95
C ARG A 28 4.57 6.37 -19.05
N ASP A 29 5.18 7.39 -18.45
CA ASP A 29 6.41 7.23 -17.65
C ASP A 29 6.16 7.33 -16.13
N SER A 30 4.89 7.36 -15.68
CA SER A 30 4.56 7.48 -14.26
C SER A 30 3.56 6.41 -13.81
N LEU A 31 3.88 5.74 -12.70
CA LEU A 31 3.06 4.67 -12.12
C LEU A 31 1.75 5.14 -11.48
N SER A 32 1.46 6.45 -11.50
CA SER A 32 0.11 7.06 -11.58
C SER A 32 0.18 8.50 -11.06
N PRO A 33 -0.10 9.53 -11.88
CA PRO A 33 -0.29 10.91 -11.41
C PRO A 33 -1.38 11.05 -10.33
N ARG A 34 -2.29 10.07 -10.23
CA ARG A 34 -3.39 10.06 -9.27
C ARG A 34 -2.94 9.71 -7.86
N THR A 35 -2.03 8.74 -7.72
CA THR A 35 -1.46 8.36 -6.41
C THR A 35 -0.68 9.53 -5.82
N GLN A 36 0.13 10.21 -6.64
CA GLN A 36 0.88 11.40 -6.23
C GLN A 36 -0.03 12.51 -5.70
N LEU A 37 -1.09 12.82 -6.45
CA LEU A 37 -2.03 13.87 -6.09
C LEU A 37 -2.63 13.65 -4.70
N VAL A 38 -2.85 12.40 -4.28
CA VAL A 38 -3.45 12.21 -2.96
C VAL A 38 -2.48 11.91 -1.86
N LEU A 39 -1.28 11.40 -2.15
CA LEU A 39 -0.23 11.57 -1.14
C LEU A 39 -0.08 13.05 -0.78
N GLN A 40 -0.20 13.95 -1.77
CA GLN A 40 -0.22 15.39 -1.54
C GLN A 40 -1.46 15.87 -0.78
N VAL A 41 -2.67 15.54 -1.22
CA VAL A 41 -3.90 15.97 -0.52
C VAL A 41 -3.97 15.43 0.91
N ALA A 42 -3.58 14.17 1.15
CA ALA A 42 -3.53 13.58 2.48
C ALA A 42 -2.54 14.33 3.39
N ALA A 43 -1.33 14.61 2.90
CA ALA A 43 -0.33 15.37 3.64
C ALA A 43 -0.84 16.79 3.96
N GLU A 44 -1.43 17.49 2.99
CA GLU A 44 -2.00 18.82 3.17
C GLU A 44 -3.18 18.82 4.15
N MET A 45 -4.03 17.81 4.12
CA MET A 45 -5.15 17.69 5.07
C MET A 45 -4.67 17.56 6.52
N VAL A 46 -3.63 16.75 6.77
CA VAL A 46 -3.11 16.51 8.12
C VAL A 46 -2.19 17.64 8.60
N PHE A 47 -1.22 18.03 7.76
CA PHE A 47 -0.12 18.90 8.15
C PHE A 47 -0.27 20.34 7.65
N GLY A 48 -1.22 20.62 6.77
CA GLY A 48 -1.52 21.97 6.28
C GLY A 48 -0.30 22.64 5.65
N GLU A 49 0.10 23.78 6.21
CA GLU A 49 1.27 24.53 5.74
C GLU A 49 2.58 23.77 5.92
N ALA A 50 2.68 22.90 6.92
CA ALA A 50 3.87 22.09 7.18
C ALA A 50 4.03 20.90 6.20
N ALA A 51 3.01 20.62 5.37
CA ALA A 51 3.10 19.57 4.36
C ALA A 51 4.14 19.90 3.29
N GLU A 52 4.83 18.88 2.78
CA GLU A 52 5.76 19.01 1.65
C GLU A 52 5.07 19.69 0.45
N LYS A 53 5.77 20.64 -0.19
CA LYS A 53 5.22 21.46 -1.28
C LYS A 53 5.76 21.07 -2.65
N ARG A 54 6.83 20.27 -2.70
CA ARG A 54 7.49 19.83 -3.93
C ARG A 54 6.77 18.62 -4.54
N PRO A 55 6.09 18.77 -5.70
CA PRO A 55 5.39 17.66 -6.36
C PRO A 55 6.32 16.49 -6.69
N GLU A 56 7.60 16.76 -6.99
CA GLU A 56 8.56 15.72 -7.31
C GLU A 56 8.85 14.78 -6.14
N VAL A 57 8.68 15.23 -4.88
CA VAL A 57 8.85 14.36 -3.71
C VAL A 57 7.70 13.34 -3.65
N TYR A 58 6.47 13.78 -3.91
CA TYR A 58 5.31 12.88 -3.98
C TYR A 58 5.41 11.89 -5.13
N HIS A 59 5.98 12.30 -6.27
CA HIS A 59 6.32 11.41 -7.36
C HIS A 59 7.28 10.29 -6.94
N LEU A 60 8.42 10.66 -6.34
CA LEU A 60 9.42 9.70 -5.88
C LEU A 60 8.89 8.78 -4.78
N LEU A 61 8.09 9.32 -3.86
CA LEU A 61 7.44 8.56 -2.79
C LEU A 61 6.41 7.55 -3.35
N SER A 62 5.59 7.97 -4.31
CA SER A 62 4.64 7.08 -4.98
C SER A 62 5.34 5.91 -5.68
N ASN A 63 6.47 6.18 -6.35
CA ASN A 63 7.26 5.13 -6.99
C ASN A 63 7.84 4.18 -5.94
N LEU A 64 8.40 4.70 -4.84
CA LEU A 64 8.95 3.87 -3.76
C LEU A 64 7.90 2.94 -3.16
N ILE A 65 6.73 3.46 -2.79
CA ILE A 65 5.63 2.65 -2.22
C ILE A 65 5.25 1.52 -3.19
N TYR A 66 5.07 1.88 -4.46
CA TYR A 66 4.72 0.93 -5.50
C TYR A 66 5.74 -0.21 -5.63
N TYR A 67 7.02 0.13 -5.80
CA TYR A 67 8.06 -0.88 -5.99
C TYR A 67 8.34 -1.68 -4.72
N ALA A 68 8.15 -1.07 -3.54
CA ALA A 68 8.25 -1.75 -2.26
C ALA A 68 7.15 -2.79 -2.09
N ASN A 69 5.89 -2.48 -2.42
CA ASN A 69 4.79 -3.45 -2.36
C ASN A 69 5.04 -4.66 -3.27
N ASN A 70 5.45 -4.42 -4.54
CA ASN A 70 5.84 -5.53 -5.44
C ASN A 70 6.95 -6.39 -4.85
N PHE A 71 7.93 -5.77 -4.20
CA PHE A 71 9.02 -6.49 -3.56
C PHE A 71 8.55 -7.26 -2.31
N PHE A 72 7.73 -6.66 -1.44
CA PHE A 72 7.24 -7.31 -0.23
C PHE A 72 6.32 -8.48 -0.54
N ASP A 73 5.36 -8.30 -1.46
CA ASP A 73 4.36 -9.32 -1.76
C ASP A 73 4.93 -10.44 -2.63
N ILE A 74 5.62 -10.08 -3.71
CA ILE A 74 6.02 -11.03 -4.76
C ILE A 74 7.50 -11.39 -4.62
N GLY A 75 8.36 -10.38 -4.45
CA GLY A 75 9.81 -10.59 -4.35
C GLY A 75 10.20 -11.47 -3.16
N LEU A 76 9.69 -11.15 -1.96
CA LEU A 76 9.99 -11.94 -0.76
C LEU A 76 9.35 -13.33 -0.80
N ARG A 77 8.16 -13.47 -1.42
CA ARG A 77 7.56 -14.78 -1.62
C ARG A 77 8.36 -15.65 -2.59
N ALA A 78 8.83 -15.07 -3.69
CA ALA A 78 9.74 -15.75 -4.61
C ALA A 78 11.03 -16.18 -3.89
N GLN A 79 11.59 -15.31 -3.06
CA GLN A 79 12.74 -15.64 -2.22
C GLN A 79 12.48 -16.82 -1.29
N GLU A 80 11.34 -16.89 -0.61
CA GLU A 80 11.00 -18.04 0.24
C GLU A 80 10.91 -19.34 -0.57
N GLN A 81 10.25 -19.32 -1.73
CA GLN A 81 10.12 -20.50 -2.58
C GLN A 81 11.47 -21.01 -3.10
N ILE A 82 12.44 -20.13 -3.37
CA ILE A 82 13.82 -20.52 -3.72
C ILE A 82 14.44 -21.39 -2.63
N TYR A 83 14.15 -21.12 -1.35
CA TYR A 83 14.69 -21.90 -0.22
C TYR A 83 13.90 -23.18 0.07
N GLU A 84 12.61 -23.22 -0.30
CA GLU A 84 11.70 -24.34 -0.01
C GLU A 84 11.63 -25.39 -1.13
N ASN A 85 11.91 -25.04 -2.40
CA ASN A 85 11.56 -25.87 -3.58
C ASN A 85 12.72 -26.39 -4.45
N ARG A 86 12.33 -27.25 -5.41
CA ARG A 86 13.18 -28.02 -6.34
C ARG A 86 13.89 -27.16 -7.42
N PRO A 87 14.99 -27.66 -8.02
CA PRO A 87 15.83 -26.90 -8.98
C PRO A 87 15.13 -26.36 -10.24
N SER A 88 13.96 -26.88 -10.63
CA SER A 88 13.35 -26.62 -11.94
C SER A 88 12.72 -25.22 -12.12
N GLN A 89 12.39 -24.51 -11.04
CA GLN A 89 11.80 -23.15 -11.09
C GLN A 89 12.77 -22.06 -10.61
N PHE A 90 13.97 -22.44 -10.20
CA PHE A 90 14.91 -21.60 -9.44
C PHE A 90 15.25 -20.29 -10.17
N PHE A 91 15.60 -20.38 -11.46
CA PHE A 91 16.02 -19.23 -12.26
C PHE A 91 14.93 -18.15 -12.40
N ILE A 92 13.66 -18.55 -12.44
CA ILE A 92 12.54 -17.61 -12.64
C ILE A 92 12.22 -16.89 -11.33
N LEU A 93 12.19 -17.64 -10.23
CA LEU A 93 12.04 -17.07 -8.91
C LEU A 93 13.19 -16.11 -8.59
N GLU A 94 14.43 -16.47 -8.96
CA GLU A 94 15.59 -15.59 -8.86
C GLU A 94 15.39 -14.32 -9.68
N LYS A 95 14.99 -14.44 -10.96
CA LYS A 95 14.73 -13.26 -11.81
C LYS A 95 13.69 -12.33 -11.18
N VAL A 96 12.55 -12.85 -10.71
CA VAL A 96 11.48 -12.04 -10.09
C VAL A 96 11.95 -11.38 -8.79
N TYR A 97 12.63 -12.13 -7.92
CA TYR A 97 13.21 -11.57 -6.70
C TYR A 97 14.22 -10.46 -7.01
N HIS A 98 15.13 -10.69 -7.95
CA HIS A 98 16.16 -9.72 -8.31
C HIS A 98 15.56 -8.46 -8.95
N GLU A 99 14.64 -8.59 -9.91
CA GLU A 99 14.05 -7.43 -10.58
C GLU A 99 13.21 -6.58 -9.62
N THR A 100 12.36 -7.19 -8.78
CA THR A 100 11.55 -6.44 -7.81
C THR A 100 12.44 -5.73 -6.78
N ARG A 101 13.48 -6.40 -6.28
CA ARG A 101 14.46 -5.80 -5.36
C ARG A 101 15.23 -4.65 -6.01
N GLU A 102 15.69 -4.82 -7.24
CA GLU A 102 16.46 -3.81 -7.95
C GLU A 102 15.64 -2.53 -8.19
N GLN A 103 14.38 -2.66 -8.61
CA GLN A 103 13.51 -1.50 -8.83
C GLN A 103 13.19 -0.77 -7.51
N MET A 104 12.91 -1.51 -6.45
CA MET A 104 12.75 -0.93 -5.11
C MET A 104 14.00 -0.15 -4.70
N LEU A 105 15.20 -0.73 -4.86
CA LEU A 105 16.46 -0.05 -4.50
C LEU A 105 16.76 1.18 -5.37
N LYS A 106 16.39 1.15 -6.65
CA LYS A 106 16.45 2.34 -7.53
C LYS A 106 15.55 3.45 -7.02
N ALA A 107 14.32 3.13 -6.63
CA ALA A 107 13.38 4.09 -6.07
C ALA A 107 13.83 4.66 -4.72
N VAL A 108 14.35 3.80 -3.82
CA VAL A 108 15.01 4.22 -2.57
C VAL A 108 16.12 5.21 -2.86
N SER A 109 17.03 4.87 -3.78
CA SER A 109 18.17 5.71 -4.14
C SER A 109 17.75 7.06 -4.73
N ALA A 110 16.69 7.07 -5.53
CA ALA A 110 16.15 8.29 -6.13
C ALA A 110 15.54 9.22 -5.07
N LEU A 111 14.74 8.69 -4.14
CA LEU A 111 14.19 9.47 -3.03
C LEU A 111 15.28 9.95 -2.08
N ALA A 112 16.20 9.07 -1.66
CA ALA A 112 17.31 9.40 -0.77
C ALA A 112 18.23 10.49 -1.36
N ARG A 113 18.49 10.48 -2.67
CA ARG A 113 19.26 11.54 -3.33
C ARG A 113 18.58 12.91 -3.22
N LYS A 114 17.25 12.94 -3.29
CA LYS A 114 16.46 14.18 -3.26
C LYS A 114 16.14 14.62 -1.82
N ARG A 115 16.02 13.67 -0.89
CA ARG A 115 15.69 13.83 0.52
C ARG A 115 16.65 13.00 1.40
N PRO A 116 17.94 13.38 1.50
CA PRO A 116 18.92 12.58 2.23
C PRO A 116 18.57 12.37 3.71
N GLU A 117 17.87 13.34 4.31
CA GLU A 117 17.43 13.28 5.69
C GLU A 117 16.37 12.20 5.96
N THR A 118 15.68 11.70 4.93
CA THR A 118 14.68 10.63 5.09
C THR A 118 15.27 9.23 4.96
N VAL A 119 16.59 9.09 4.80
CA VAL A 119 17.24 7.76 4.69
C VAL A 119 16.92 6.84 5.88
N PRO A 120 17.05 7.28 7.16
CA PRO A 120 16.73 6.40 8.29
C PRO A 120 15.26 5.95 8.30
N LEU A 121 14.34 6.82 7.87
CA LEU A 121 12.92 6.52 7.73
C LEU A 121 12.68 5.49 6.62
N ILE A 122 13.34 5.64 5.46
CA ILE A 122 13.23 4.70 4.34
C ILE A 122 13.80 3.33 4.75
N ASP A 123 14.94 3.30 5.43
CA ASP A 123 15.55 2.05 5.93
C ASP A 123 14.62 1.35 6.93
N SER A 124 13.99 2.12 7.84
CA SER A 124 12.97 1.58 8.74
C SER A 124 11.78 1.03 7.98
N PHE A 125 11.24 1.73 6.99
CA PHE A 125 10.12 1.28 6.16
C PHE A 125 10.44 -0.06 5.47
N ILE A 126 11.61 -0.17 4.84
CA ILE A 126 12.04 -1.41 4.17
C ILE A 126 12.25 -2.54 5.17
N ASN A 127 12.84 -2.26 6.34
CA ASN A 127 13.02 -3.25 7.39
C ASN A 127 11.68 -3.76 7.93
N ASP A 128 10.75 -2.85 8.19
CA ASP A 128 9.48 -3.16 8.84
C ASP A 128 8.55 -3.94 7.90
N GLY A 129 8.50 -3.56 6.61
CA GLY A 129 7.79 -4.36 5.60
C GLY A 129 8.34 -5.78 5.45
N LYS A 130 9.67 -5.94 5.41
CA LYS A 130 10.31 -7.27 5.41
C LYS A 130 10.01 -8.05 6.69
N ARG A 131 10.01 -7.37 7.85
CA ARG A 131 9.74 -8.00 9.15
C ARG A 131 8.30 -8.49 9.21
N LEU A 132 7.35 -7.67 8.77
CA LEU A 132 5.94 -8.00 8.70
C LEU A 132 5.73 -9.23 7.80
N PHE A 133 6.26 -9.22 6.57
CA PHE A 133 6.15 -10.36 5.65
C PHE A 133 6.69 -11.65 6.25
N LYS A 134 7.90 -11.62 6.83
CA LYS A 134 8.55 -12.81 7.42
C LYS A 134 7.79 -13.38 8.62
N ASN A 135 7.01 -12.56 9.30
CA ASN A 135 6.26 -12.96 10.48
C ASN A 135 4.75 -12.94 10.24
N ARG A 136 4.30 -12.94 8.98
CA ARG A 136 2.89 -12.83 8.59
C ARG A 136 1.99 -13.87 9.26
N HIS A 137 2.52 -15.06 9.55
CA HIS A 137 1.82 -16.12 10.28
C HIS A 137 1.56 -15.82 11.77
N SER A 138 2.18 -14.78 12.32
CA SER A 138 1.95 -14.30 13.69
C SER A 138 0.77 -13.33 13.80
N PHE A 139 0.16 -12.96 12.67
CA PHE A 139 -0.92 -11.99 12.59
C PHE A 139 -2.16 -12.60 11.92
N ASP A 140 -3.34 -12.22 12.37
CA ASP A 140 -4.55 -12.42 11.56
C ASP A 140 -4.61 -11.40 10.41
N GLY A 141 -5.52 -11.62 9.46
CA GLY A 141 -5.67 -10.75 8.28
C GLY A 141 -5.99 -9.29 8.61
N THR A 142 -6.70 -9.03 9.70
CA THR A 142 -7.08 -7.66 10.09
C THR A 142 -5.86 -6.92 10.60
N ASN A 143 -5.18 -7.49 11.58
CA ASN A 143 -3.98 -6.92 12.18
C ASN A 143 -2.83 -6.81 11.16
N TYR A 144 -2.70 -7.81 10.28
CA TYR A 144 -1.71 -7.76 9.21
C TYR A 144 -1.96 -6.57 8.27
N GLY A 145 -3.18 -6.41 7.75
CA GLY A 145 -3.53 -5.33 6.83
C GLY A 145 -3.43 -3.94 7.48
N GLU A 146 -3.81 -3.83 8.75
CA GLU A 146 -3.69 -2.57 9.50
C GLU A 146 -2.23 -2.14 9.70
N ILE A 147 -1.35 -3.09 10.07
CA ILE A 147 0.07 -2.83 10.23
C ILE A 147 0.73 -2.55 8.88
N ASP A 148 0.41 -3.29 7.82
CA ASP A 148 0.94 -3.06 6.47
C ASP A 148 0.62 -1.65 5.96
N SER A 149 -0.64 -1.23 6.08
CA SER A 149 -1.04 0.15 5.78
C SER A 149 -0.33 1.15 6.69
N GLY A 150 -0.18 0.84 7.98
CA GLY A 150 0.55 1.66 8.94
C GLY A 150 2.02 1.87 8.58
N VAL A 151 2.71 0.82 8.12
CA VAL A 151 4.10 0.88 7.62
C VAL A 151 4.22 1.88 6.48
N THR A 152 3.32 1.79 5.50
CA THR A 152 3.24 2.75 4.39
C THR A 152 2.89 4.16 4.88
N ALA A 153 1.97 4.28 5.85
CA ALA A 153 1.52 5.57 6.35
C ALA A 153 2.60 6.34 7.10
N VAL A 154 3.38 5.65 7.94
CA VAL A 154 4.52 6.25 8.64
C VAL A 154 5.57 6.77 7.66
N LEU A 155 5.87 6.03 6.58
CA LEU A 155 6.75 6.52 5.51
C LEU A 155 6.19 7.80 4.89
N VAL A 156 4.93 7.76 4.43
CA VAL A 156 4.29 8.89 3.74
C VAL A 156 4.30 10.14 4.61
N PHE A 157 3.77 10.04 5.83
CA PHE A 157 3.69 11.18 6.73
C PHE A 157 5.06 11.64 7.19
N GLY A 158 6.01 10.72 7.45
CA GLY A 158 7.36 11.09 7.82
C GLY A 158 8.09 11.89 6.73
N VAL A 159 8.00 11.46 5.48
CA VAL A 159 8.61 12.15 4.32
C VAL A 159 7.95 13.51 4.06
N THR A 160 6.64 13.61 4.29
CA THR A 160 5.84 14.78 3.89
C THR A 160 5.68 15.86 4.97
N GLY A 161 6.42 15.76 6.08
CA GLY A 161 6.51 16.81 7.11
C GLY A 161 5.98 16.42 8.50
N GLY A 162 5.51 15.19 8.66
CA GLY A 162 4.89 14.68 9.88
C GLY A 162 5.83 14.02 10.89
N ILE A 163 7.15 13.98 10.67
CA ILE A 163 8.06 13.15 11.47
C ILE A 163 8.01 13.46 12.97
N HIS A 164 8.07 14.74 13.35
CA HIS A 164 7.99 15.15 14.76
C HIS A 164 6.60 14.94 15.36
N HIS A 165 5.55 14.91 14.54
CA HIS A 165 4.21 14.58 15.01
C HIS A 165 4.12 13.08 15.33
N LEU A 166 4.64 12.22 14.44
CA LEU A 166 4.72 10.77 14.67
C LEU A 166 5.55 10.45 15.94
N GLU A 167 6.68 11.12 16.15
CA GLU A 167 7.50 10.95 17.36
C GLU A 167 6.75 11.33 18.64
N ARG A 168 6.00 12.43 18.64
CA ARG A 168 5.15 12.84 19.78
C ARG A 168 4.03 11.84 20.07
N LEU A 169 3.62 11.11 19.06
CA LEU A 169 2.65 10.01 19.17
C LEU A 169 3.29 8.69 19.63
N GLY A 170 4.58 8.69 19.98
CA GLY A 170 5.29 7.51 20.43
C GLY A 170 5.67 6.54 19.30
N ILE A 171 5.51 6.95 18.04
CA ILE A 171 5.99 6.18 16.88
C ILE A 171 7.44 6.60 16.64
N SER A 172 8.38 5.65 16.68
CA SER A 172 9.80 5.90 16.35
C SER A 172 10.03 5.66 14.85
N PRO A 173 9.90 6.66 13.97
CA PRO A 173 9.76 6.42 12.53
C PRO A 173 11.08 5.96 11.89
N ASN A 174 12.20 6.39 12.46
CA ASN A 174 13.56 6.10 11.99
C ASN A 174 14.14 4.80 12.56
N GLN A 175 13.39 4.06 13.38
CA GLN A 175 13.87 2.83 14.02
C GLN A 175 13.10 1.63 13.50
N GLY A 176 13.80 0.72 12.82
CA GLY A 176 13.23 -0.55 12.37
C GLY A 176 12.94 -1.51 13.53
N CYS A 177 11.90 -2.32 13.36
CA CYS A 177 11.46 -3.37 14.27
C CYS A 177 12.23 -4.68 14.04
N THR A 178 12.48 -5.40 15.12
CA THR A 178 13.24 -6.66 15.12
C THR A 178 12.36 -7.89 15.31
N ASN A 179 11.15 -7.72 15.84
CA ASN A 179 10.19 -8.80 16.14
C ASN A 179 8.73 -8.33 15.92
N PRO A 180 7.76 -9.27 15.91
CA PRO A 180 6.34 -8.95 15.75
C PRO A 180 5.77 -8.02 16.83
N GLU A 181 6.19 -8.17 18.09
CA GLU A 181 5.70 -7.38 19.21
C GLU A 181 6.07 -5.90 19.06
N GLU A 182 7.26 -5.62 18.53
CA GLU A 182 7.71 -4.27 18.20
C GLU A 182 6.90 -3.65 17.07
N LEU A 183 6.48 -4.43 16.06
CA LEU A 183 5.58 -3.94 15.01
C LEU A 183 4.23 -3.51 15.59
N ILE A 184 3.60 -4.36 16.42
CA ILE A 184 2.33 -4.04 17.09
C ILE A 184 2.48 -2.77 17.92
N LYS A 185 3.54 -2.68 18.73
CA LYS A 185 3.79 -1.51 19.56
C LYS A 185 4.01 -0.24 18.73
N LYS A 186 4.82 -0.31 17.67
CA LYS A 186 5.15 0.85 16.84
C LYS A 186 3.93 1.34 16.05
N TYR A 187 3.12 0.43 15.52
CA TYR A 187 2.00 0.76 14.64
C TYR A 187 0.63 0.75 15.35
N HIS A 188 0.61 0.75 16.68
CA HIS A 188 -0.62 0.70 17.50
C HIS A 188 -1.69 1.73 17.13
N LEU A 189 -1.31 2.94 16.68
CA LEU A 189 -2.26 3.98 16.25
C LEU A 189 -2.97 3.67 14.92
N PHE A 190 -2.43 2.73 14.14
CA PHE A 190 -3.00 2.27 12.87
C PHE A 190 -3.84 1.01 13.03
N MET A 191 -3.82 0.39 14.22
CA MET A 191 -4.67 -0.74 14.60
C MET A 191 -6.02 -0.20 15.08
N ILE A 192 -6.95 -0.03 14.15
CA ILE A 192 -8.20 0.73 14.35
C ILE A 192 -9.43 -0.18 14.48
N SER A 193 -9.28 -1.46 14.16
CA SER A 193 -10.27 -2.52 14.27
C SER A 193 -10.84 -2.65 15.69
N ASP A 194 -9.99 -2.51 16.69
CA ASP A 194 -10.37 -2.57 18.11
C ASP A 194 -10.68 -1.20 18.75
N LEU A 195 -10.55 -0.10 18.01
CA LEU A 195 -10.78 1.23 18.56
C LEU A 195 -12.27 1.49 18.80
N ASN A 196 -12.60 1.99 19.99
CA ASN A 196 -13.93 2.53 20.25
C ASN A 196 -14.03 3.96 19.67
N PRO A 197 -15.01 4.26 18.78
CA PRO A 197 -15.19 5.61 18.23
C PRO A 197 -15.36 6.71 19.29
N ALA A 198 -15.87 6.37 20.47
CA ALA A 198 -16.05 7.30 21.58
C ALA A 198 -14.74 7.63 22.33
N SER A 199 -13.70 6.82 22.18
CA SER A 199 -12.39 7.01 22.82
C SER A 199 -11.34 7.59 21.89
N LEU A 200 -11.75 8.14 20.74
CA LEU A 200 -10.82 8.72 19.78
C LEU A 200 -10.12 9.96 20.37
N PRO A 201 -8.84 10.18 20.02
CA PRO A 201 -8.10 11.36 20.46
C PRO A 201 -8.82 12.66 20.12
N THR A 202 -8.67 13.70 20.94
CA THR A 202 -9.23 15.03 20.66
C THR A 202 -8.36 15.84 19.71
N ASP A 203 -7.07 15.50 19.57
CA ASP A 203 -6.16 16.15 18.66
C ASP A 203 -6.59 15.98 17.20
N ARG A 204 -6.74 17.11 16.49
CA ARG A 204 -7.26 17.14 15.12
C ARG A 204 -6.34 16.39 14.15
N GLN A 205 -5.03 16.55 14.28
CA GLN A 205 -4.07 15.91 13.36
C GLN A 205 -4.10 14.40 13.52
N THR A 206 -4.04 13.91 14.75
CA THR A 206 -4.13 12.49 15.09
C THR A 206 -5.45 11.88 14.61
N ARG A 207 -6.57 12.59 14.80
CA ARG A 207 -7.87 12.15 14.26
C ARG A 207 -7.87 12.02 12.75
N LEU A 208 -7.25 12.95 12.03
CA LEU A 208 -7.18 12.88 10.57
C LEU A 208 -6.35 11.68 10.12
N ILE A 209 -5.24 11.37 10.80
CA ILE A 209 -4.43 10.17 10.55
C ILE A 209 -5.28 8.91 10.75
N ILE A 210 -5.95 8.77 11.90
CA ILE A 210 -6.81 7.61 12.21
C ILE A 210 -7.96 7.50 11.19
N GLY A 211 -8.60 8.62 10.84
CA GLY A 211 -9.69 8.61 9.87
C GLY A 211 -9.26 8.22 8.46
N MET A 212 -8.05 8.61 8.03
CA MET A 212 -7.49 8.14 6.76
C MET A 212 -7.12 6.66 6.80
N GLN A 213 -6.57 6.17 7.91
CA GLN A 213 -6.35 4.73 8.10
C GLN A 213 -7.69 3.98 8.00
N ALA A 214 -8.76 4.50 8.60
CA ALA A 214 -10.09 3.90 8.51
C ALA A 214 -10.63 3.86 7.08
N ILE A 215 -10.42 4.92 6.32
CA ILE A 215 -10.77 4.91 4.89
C ILE A 215 -9.93 3.87 4.16
N GLU A 216 -8.62 3.80 4.39
CA GLU A 216 -7.78 2.77 3.76
C GLU A 216 -8.25 1.35 4.08
N MET A 217 -8.58 1.08 5.34
CA MET A 217 -9.03 -0.25 5.75
C MET A 217 -10.39 -0.61 5.17
N ILE A 218 -11.29 0.35 4.90
CA ILE A 218 -12.50 0.09 4.11
C ILE A 218 -12.13 -0.45 2.72
N LEU A 219 -11.10 0.12 2.11
CA LEU A 219 -10.72 -0.19 0.73
C LEU A 219 -9.95 -1.49 0.64
N ALA A 220 -9.03 -1.73 1.57
CA ALA A 220 -8.38 -3.01 1.74
C ALA A 220 -9.40 -4.12 2.02
N SER A 221 -10.34 -3.90 2.96
CA SER A 221 -11.40 -4.87 3.26
C SER A 221 -12.31 -5.16 2.07
N LEU A 222 -12.57 -4.17 1.23
CA LEU A 222 -13.24 -4.39 -0.03
C LEU A 222 -12.31 -5.25 -0.91
N ASP A 223 -11.11 -4.79 -1.25
CA ASP A 223 -10.19 -5.48 -2.17
C ASP A 223 -9.91 -6.95 -1.78
N ASP A 224 -9.77 -7.24 -0.49
CA ASP A 224 -9.61 -8.57 0.11
C ASP A 224 -10.68 -9.56 -0.34
N GLN A 225 -11.91 -9.12 -0.66
CA GLN A 225 -12.97 -10.00 -1.15
C GLN A 225 -12.70 -10.53 -2.56
N TRP A 226 -11.86 -9.87 -3.35
CA TRP A 226 -11.53 -10.22 -4.73
C TRP A 226 -10.11 -10.77 -4.91
N GLY A 227 -9.18 -10.38 -4.04
CA GLY A 227 -7.79 -10.81 -4.06
C GLY A 227 -7.51 -12.14 -3.35
N GLN A 228 -8.54 -12.81 -2.81
CA GLN A 228 -8.40 -13.98 -1.93
C GLN A 228 -7.52 -15.10 -2.52
N GLU A 229 -7.63 -15.35 -3.82
CA GLU A 229 -6.88 -16.42 -4.48
C GLU A 229 -5.39 -16.06 -4.57
N GLU A 230 -5.07 -14.85 -5.02
CA GLU A 230 -3.69 -14.39 -5.12
C GLU A 230 -3.04 -14.23 -3.74
N ASP A 231 -3.76 -13.68 -2.76
CA ASP A 231 -3.29 -13.58 -1.37
C ASP A 231 -3.00 -14.97 -0.81
N ALA A 232 -3.88 -15.94 -1.09
CA ALA A 232 -3.68 -17.31 -0.68
C ALA A 232 -2.42 -17.94 -1.30
N LEU A 233 -2.16 -17.70 -2.59
CA LEU A 233 -0.94 -18.17 -3.27
C LEU A 233 0.32 -17.51 -2.69
N LEU A 234 0.24 -16.21 -2.42
CA LEU A 234 1.33 -15.43 -1.83
C LEU A 234 1.51 -15.67 -0.33
N GLY A 235 0.57 -16.39 0.30
CA GLY A 235 0.58 -16.63 1.75
C GLY A 235 0.33 -15.36 2.57
N ILE A 236 -0.28 -14.33 1.98
CA ILE A 236 -0.63 -13.06 2.61
C ILE A 236 -1.89 -13.28 3.46
N PRO A 237 -1.88 -12.94 4.77
CA PRO A 237 -3.08 -12.97 5.59
C PRO A 237 -4.15 -12.02 5.06
N ASN A 238 -5.37 -12.51 4.88
CA ASN A 238 -6.50 -11.76 4.35
C ASN A 238 -7.69 -11.89 5.32
N VAL A 239 -8.42 -10.79 5.52
CA VAL A 239 -9.53 -10.69 6.48
C VAL A 239 -10.67 -11.67 6.17
N ALA A 240 -11.00 -11.84 4.89
CA ALA A 240 -12.13 -12.62 4.43
C ALA A 240 -11.89 -14.14 4.48
N LYS A 241 -10.62 -14.58 4.41
CA LYS A 241 -10.26 -16.01 4.41
C LYS A 241 -10.44 -16.68 5.78
N ASN A 242 -10.38 -15.91 6.87
CA ASN A 242 -10.47 -16.42 8.25
C ASN A 242 -11.87 -16.30 8.88
N GLY A 243 -12.93 -16.12 8.07
CA GLY A 243 -14.31 -16.13 8.55
C GLY A 243 -14.75 -14.85 9.29
N GLY A 244 -13.98 -13.77 9.20
CA GLY A 244 -14.39 -12.47 9.72
C GLY A 244 -15.53 -11.86 8.88
N ASP A 245 -16.52 -11.26 9.51
CA ASP A 245 -17.56 -10.51 8.82
C ASP A 245 -16.98 -9.17 8.33
N THR A 246 -16.45 -9.19 7.10
CA THR A 246 -15.93 -8.01 6.40
C THR A 246 -16.94 -6.86 6.37
N GLY A 247 -18.25 -7.16 6.34
CA GLY A 247 -19.32 -6.16 6.39
C GLY A 247 -19.35 -5.41 7.73
N THR A 248 -19.21 -6.15 8.84
CA THR A 248 -19.09 -5.57 10.19
C THR A 248 -17.84 -4.72 10.34
N LEU A 249 -16.68 -5.17 9.84
CA LEU A 249 -15.43 -4.40 9.86
C LEU A 249 -15.53 -3.11 9.05
N ILE A 250 -16.06 -3.17 7.81
CA ILE A 250 -16.30 -1.98 6.98
C ILE A 250 -17.23 -1.00 7.69
N ALA A 251 -18.31 -1.50 8.30
CA ALA A 251 -19.25 -0.66 9.04
C ALA A 251 -18.57 0.03 10.24
N HIS A 252 -17.66 -0.68 10.92
CA HIS A 252 -16.86 -0.14 12.02
C HIS A 252 -15.90 0.96 11.54
N TYR A 253 -15.10 0.69 10.50
CA TYR A 253 -14.19 1.69 9.93
C TYR A 253 -14.93 2.93 9.41
N ARG A 254 -16.12 2.75 8.81
CA ARG A 254 -16.99 3.90 8.43
C ARG A 254 -17.37 4.75 9.64
N LYS A 255 -17.71 4.13 10.77
CA LYS A 255 -17.98 4.86 12.02
C LYS A 255 -16.75 5.63 12.49
N ILE A 256 -15.57 5.00 12.51
CA ILE A 256 -14.32 5.66 12.90
C ILE A 256 -14.04 6.86 12.00
N ALA A 257 -14.09 6.70 10.67
CA ALA A 257 -13.85 7.77 9.72
C ALA A 257 -14.81 8.95 9.91
N ARG A 258 -16.10 8.68 10.16
CA ARG A 258 -17.10 9.73 10.47
C ARG A 258 -16.77 10.48 11.75
N HIS A 259 -16.41 9.77 12.82
CA HIS A 259 -16.01 10.41 14.08
C HIS A 259 -14.73 11.22 13.91
N CYS A 260 -13.86 10.81 12.99
CA CYS A 260 -12.68 11.57 12.59
C CYS A 260 -13.00 12.82 11.75
N GLY A 261 -14.23 12.98 11.26
CA GLY A 261 -14.71 14.18 10.57
C GLY A 261 -14.83 14.03 9.05
N PHE A 262 -14.68 12.82 8.52
CA PHE A 262 -14.91 12.54 7.11
C PHE A 262 -16.40 12.45 6.80
N SER A 263 -16.82 13.03 5.68
CA SER A 263 -18.24 13.10 5.30
C SER A 263 -18.76 11.75 4.83
N GLN A 264 -20.08 11.54 4.98
CA GLN A 264 -20.74 10.33 4.47
C GLN A 264 -20.60 10.21 2.95
N THR A 265 -20.63 11.32 2.22
CA THR A 265 -20.46 11.35 0.76
C THR A 265 -19.12 10.75 0.34
N VAL A 266 -18.03 11.09 1.01
CA VAL A 266 -16.70 10.48 0.76
C VAL A 266 -16.80 8.97 0.96
N LEU A 267 -17.40 8.51 2.06
CA LEU A 267 -17.48 7.08 2.38
C LEU A 267 -18.35 6.28 1.39
N ASP A 268 -19.40 6.89 0.85
CA ASP A 268 -20.29 6.25 -0.12
C ASP A 268 -19.65 6.18 -1.51
N SER A 269 -18.90 7.22 -1.91
CA SER A 269 -18.14 7.22 -3.16
C SER A 269 -17.09 6.11 -3.22
N LEU A 270 -16.52 5.68 -2.08
CA LEU A 270 -15.49 4.63 -2.01
C LEU A 270 -15.95 3.35 -2.68
N SER A 271 -17.20 2.95 -2.41
CA SER A 271 -17.74 1.67 -2.89
C SER A 271 -17.87 1.66 -4.42
N ALA A 272 -18.22 2.81 -5.02
CA ALA A 272 -18.31 2.96 -6.47
C ALA A 272 -16.93 2.95 -7.15
N LEU A 273 -15.92 3.52 -6.50
CA LEU A 273 -14.56 3.58 -7.03
C LEU A 273 -13.91 2.21 -7.04
N VAL A 274 -14.04 1.42 -5.96
CA VAL A 274 -13.54 0.04 -5.95
C VAL A 274 -14.20 -0.77 -7.07
N HIS A 275 -15.49 -0.59 -7.32
CA HIS A 275 -16.17 -1.27 -8.43
C HIS A 275 -15.58 -0.92 -9.81
N THR A 276 -15.15 0.34 -9.99
CA THR A 276 -14.50 0.80 -11.23
C THR A 276 -13.08 0.25 -11.37
N HIS A 277 -12.31 0.22 -10.28
CA HIS A 277 -10.98 -0.39 -10.24
C HIS A 277 -11.05 -1.88 -10.61
N ARG A 278 -12.05 -2.59 -10.07
CA ARG A 278 -12.30 -4.01 -10.37
C ARG A 278 -12.53 -4.30 -11.85
N LEU A 279 -13.28 -3.47 -12.56
CA LEU A 279 -13.50 -3.67 -14.00
C LEU A 279 -12.18 -3.63 -14.78
N LYS A 280 -11.20 -2.85 -14.30
CA LYS A 280 -9.86 -2.80 -14.90
C LYS A 280 -9.02 -4.01 -14.51
N THR A 281 -8.98 -4.41 -13.25
CA THR A 281 -8.20 -5.60 -12.84
C THR A 281 -8.74 -6.88 -13.46
N ALA A 282 -10.07 -7.04 -13.56
CA ALA A 282 -10.69 -8.17 -14.26
C ALA A 282 -10.26 -8.24 -15.74
N SER A 283 -10.11 -7.10 -16.42
CA SER A 283 -9.59 -7.06 -17.79
C SER A 283 -8.13 -7.52 -17.92
N GLN A 284 -7.32 -7.33 -16.87
CA GLN A 284 -5.93 -7.80 -16.80
C GLN A 284 -5.82 -9.29 -16.46
N LYS A 285 -6.77 -9.83 -15.69
CA LYS A 285 -6.83 -11.27 -15.33
C LYS A 285 -7.17 -12.19 -16.51
N ASN A 286 -7.64 -11.65 -17.63
CA ASN A 286 -7.95 -12.41 -18.84
C ASN A 286 -6.82 -12.38 -19.87
N GLY A 287 -5.57 -12.36 -19.41
CA GLY A 287 -4.40 -12.46 -20.28
C GLY A 287 -4.35 -13.81 -20.99
N ASN A 288 -3.73 -13.86 -22.17
CA ASN A 288 -3.38 -15.15 -22.77
C ASN A 288 -2.32 -15.82 -21.87
N PRO A 289 -2.42 -17.12 -21.56
CA PRO A 289 -1.40 -17.80 -20.76
C PRO A 289 0.00 -17.62 -21.36
N ILE A 290 0.99 -17.37 -20.51
CA ILE A 290 2.41 -17.36 -20.88
C ILE A 290 3.05 -18.59 -20.26
N GLU A 291 3.79 -19.38 -21.04
CA GLU A 291 4.53 -20.51 -20.47
C GLU A 291 5.63 -20.00 -19.54
N LEU A 292 5.78 -20.64 -18.36
CA LEU A 292 6.70 -20.18 -17.31
C LEU A 292 8.10 -19.81 -17.82
N PHE A 293 8.69 -20.62 -18.71
CA PHE A 293 10.03 -20.37 -19.25
C PHE A 293 10.10 -19.16 -20.21
N GLU A 294 8.98 -18.65 -20.72
CA GLU A 294 8.93 -17.47 -21.58
C GLU A 294 9.00 -16.17 -20.81
N ILE A 295 8.80 -16.19 -19.49
CA ILE A 295 8.93 -15.01 -18.63
C ILE A 295 10.33 -14.37 -18.72
N GLN A 296 11.35 -15.17 -19.07
CA GLN A 296 12.70 -14.67 -19.31
C GLN A 296 12.75 -13.67 -20.49
N LYS A 297 11.88 -13.86 -21.49
CA LYS A 297 11.77 -13.03 -22.69
C LYS A 297 11.00 -11.74 -22.43
N HIS A 298 10.28 -11.62 -21.31
CA HIS A 298 9.60 -10.39 -20.94
C HIS A 298 10.61 -9.36 -20.42
N PRO A 299 10.81 -8.23 -21.13
CA PRO A 299 11.62 -7.14 -20.63
C PRO A 299 10.86 -6.41 -19.52
N ASN A 300 11.56 -6.12 -18.41
CA ASN A 300 11.09 -5.23 -17.34
C ASN A 300 9.89 -5.74 -16.51
N LEU A 301 9.92 -6.98 -16.01
CA LEU A 301 8.88 -7.48 -15.07
C LEU A 301 8.77 -6.56 -13.86
N GLY A 302 9.90 -6.06 -13.35
CA GLY A 302 9.93 -5.13 -12.23
C GLY A 302 9.17 -3.81 -12.46
N ASN A 303 8.86 -3.44 -13.72
CA ASN A 303 8.14 -2.21 -14.07
C ASN A 303 6.65 -2.41 -14.39
N ILE A 304 6.15 -3.65 -14.36
CA ILE A 304 4.75 -3.95 -14.68
C ILE A 304 3.84 -3.43 -13.60
N TYR A 305 3.07 -2.38 -13.87
CA TYR A 305 1.99 -1.87 -13.01
C TYR A 305 1.02 -3.01 -12.66
N LEU A 306 0.78 -3.24 -11.36
CA LEU A 306 -0.04 -4.35 -10.84
C LEU A 306 0.57 -5.72 -11.19
N LEU A 307 1.83 -5.93 -10.80
CA LEU A 307 2.60 -7.14 -11.13
C LEU A 307 1.91 -8.42 -10.63
N ARG A 308 1.26 -8.37 -9.46
CA ARG A 308 0.52 -9.49 -8.87
C ARG A 308 -0.61 -9.94 -9.81
N GLU A 309 -1.45 -9.01 -10.23
CA GLU A 309 -2.60 -9.24 -11.12
C GLU A 309 -2.14 -9.65 -12.51
N TRP A 310 -1.03 -9.08 -12.98
CA TRP A 310 -0.43 -9.49 -14.25
C TRP A 310 0.07 -10.94 -14.20
N LEU A 311 0.78 -11.34 -13.14
CA LEU A 311 1.25 -12.73 -12.97
C LEU A 311 0.07 -13.70 -12.85
N MET A 312 -0.98 -13.32 -12.11
CA MET A 312 -2.19 -14.13 -11.99
C MET A 312 -2.91 -14.27 -13.34
N GLY A 313 -3.09 -13.17 -14.06
CA GLY A 313 -3.80 -13.13 -15.34
C GLY A 313 -3.12 -13.91 -16.48
N HIS A 314 -1.85 -14.27 -16.32
CA HIS A 314 -1.11 -15.11 -17.26
C HIS A 314 -0.80 -16.51 -16.70
N ASN A 315 -1.44 -16.91 -15.59
CA ASN A 315 -1.23 -18.18 -14.86
C ASN A 315 0.18 -18.38 -14.26
N LEU A 316 1.04 -17.37 -14.33
CA LEU A 316 2.42 -17.44 -13.88
C LEU A 316 2.53 -17.49 -12.35
N LEU A 317 1.65 -16.77 -11.63
CA LEU A 317 1.71 -16.73 -10.17
C LEU A 317 1.52 -18.12 -9.55
N SER A 318 0.53 -18.87 -10.04
CA SER A 318 0.26 -20.25 -9.62
C SER A 318 1.39 -21.20 -10.00
N GLU A 319 1.98 -21.05 -11.19
CA GLU A 319 3.07 -21.91 -11.67
C GLU A 319 4.40 -21.66 -10.96
N MET A 320 4.66 -20.43 -10.53
CA MET A 320 5.84 -20.06 -9.76
C MET A 320 5.82 -20.60 -8.32
N LEU A 321 4.62 -20.79 -7.74
CA LEU A 321 4.43 -21.07 -6.32
C LEU A 321 3.89 -22.49 -6.02
N ARG A 322 3.82 -23.35 -7.05
CA ARG A 322 3.53 -24.80 -6.96
C ARG A 322 4.81 -25.59 -6.88
#